data_AF-A0A2N5C9K4-F1
#
_entry.id   AF-A0A2N5C9K4-F1
#
_cell.length_a   1.000
_cell.length_b   1.000
_cell.length_c   1.000
_cell.angle_alpha   90.00
_cell.angle_beta   90.00
_cell.angle_gamma   90.00
#
_symmetry.space_group_name_H-M   'P 1'
#
loop_
_entity.id
_entity.type
_entity.pdbx_description
1 polymer ?
#
loop_
_entity_poly.entity_id
_entity_poly.type
_entity_poly.pdbx_seq_one_letter_code
_entity_poly.pdbx_strand_id
1 'polypeptide(L)'
;MFSSSYSNLPPLPHRIFLLLTVVWAGSLWTVGYMVAPTLFAVLPSRETAGMIAGHLFRYEAILGVTVGVLQLVLCNVLIRRGASRYRTLRWIVLAMLVCVLAGYFGLQPFMEGLKVKAQAMNLGVSDSPYKSQFGTLHGVSSVFYLLQSLLALVLVWRASAPRTAGE
;
A
#
# COMPACT_ATOMS: atom_id res chain seq x y z
N MET A 1 2.98 43.98 -12.96
CA MET A 1 4.12 43.03 -13.06
C MET A 1 3.94 41.91 -12.02
N PHE A 2 2.93 41.03 -12.19
CA PHE A 2 2.65 39.92 -11.24
C PHE A 2 2.22 38.60 -11.92
N SER A 3 2.50 38.43 -13.22
CA SER A 3 2.02 37.26 -13.97
C SER A 3 3.08 36.18 -14.26
N SER A 4 4.21 36.17 -13.55
CA SER A 4 5.33 35.26 -13.86
C SER A 4 5.46 34.06 -12.91
N SER A 5 4.78 34.04 -11.76
CA SER A 5 4.96 32.96 -10.77
C SER A 5 4.13 31.70 -11.05
N TYR A 6 3.10 31.76 -11.89
CA TYR A 6 2.24 30.60 -12.20
C TYR A 6 2.79 29.70 -13.32
N SER A 7 3.76 30.16 -14.12
CA SER A 7 4.34 29.38 -15.23
C SER A 7 5.29 28.28 -14.78
N ASN A 8 5.77 28.30 -13.53
CA ASN A 8 6.68 27.28 -12.97
C ASN A 8 5.95 26.16 -12.20
N LEU A 9 4.62 26.22 -12.14
CA LEU A 9 3.83 25.26 -11.41
C LEU A 9 3.72 23.94 -12.20
N PRO A 10 3.90 22.77 -11.54
CA PRO A 10 3.71 21.51 -12.22
C PRO A 10 2.26 21.41 -12.74
N PRO A 11 2.04 20.80 -13.92
CA PRO A 11 0.73 20.69 -14.52
C PRO A 11 -0.20 19.87 -13.63
N LEU A 12 -1.49 20.19 -13.65
CA LEU A 12 -2.51 19.60 -12.77
C LEU A 12 -2.44 18.06 -12.69
N PRO A 13 -2.29 17.30 -13.80
CA PRO A 13 -2.13 15.85 -13.74
C PRO A 13 -0.96 15.37 -12.88
N HIS A 14 0.17 16.08 -12.91
CA HIS A 14 1.33 15.71 -12.09
C HIS A 14 1.05 15.95 -10.60
N ARG A 15 0.36 17.05 -10.26
CA ARG A 15 -0.04 17.33 -8.87
C ARG A 15 -0.98 16.27 -8.33
N ILE A 16 -1.96 15.86 -9.13
CA ILE A 16 -2.87 14.77 -8.79
C ILE A 16 -2.10 13.47 -8.58
N PHE A 17 -1.15 13.15 -9.47
CA PHE A 17 -0.29 11.98 -9.31
C PHE A 17 0.50 12.01 -7.99
N LEU A 18 1.07 13.15 -7.61
CA LEU A 18 1.79 13.32 -6.34
C LEU A 18 0.86 13.18 -5.14
N LEU A 19 -0.33 13.80 -5.17
CA LEU A 19 -1.32 13.69 -4.09
C LEU A 19 -1.74 12.23 -3.88
N LEU A 20 -2.05 11.51 -4.96
CA LEU A 20 -2.33 10.08 -4.91
C LEU A 20 -1.15 9.29 -4.31
N THR A 21 0.08 9.61 -4.72
CA THR A 21 1.30 8.96 -4.22
C THR A 21 1.46 9.15 -2.72
N VAL A 22 1.33 10.39 -2.21
CA VAL A 22 1.51 10.65 -0.77
C VAL A 22 0.37 10.09 0.07
N VAL A 23 -0.86 10.07 -0.44
CA VAL A 23 -2.00 9.43 0.25
C VAL A 23 -1.73 7.94 0.41
N TRP A 24 -1.33 7.25 -0.65
CA TRP A 24 -1.08 5.80 -0.58
C TRP A 24 0.18 5.46 0.20
N ALA A 25 1.30 6.11 -0.06
CA ALA A 25 2.55 5.85 0.68
C ALA A 25 2.40 6.20 2.17
N GLY A 26 1.79 7.34 2.50
CA GLY A 26 1.61 7.79 3.87
C GLY A 26 0.68 6.91 4.68
N SER A 27 -0.45 6.48 4.10
CA SER A 27 -1.37 5.54 4.74
C SER A 27 -0.73 4.17 4.95
N LEU A 28 -0.06 3.63 3.92
CA LEU A 28 0.71 2.38 4.01
C LEU A 28 1.72 2.43 5.17
N TRP A 29 2.56 3.46 5.26
CA TRP A 29 3.55 3.51 6.33
C TRP A 29 2.91 3.71 7.72
N THR A 30 1.87 4.53 7.79
CA THR A 30 1.14 4.79 9.03
C THR A 30 0.48 3.52 9.56
N VAL A 31 -0.27 2.80 8.72
CA VAL A 31 -1.00 1.60 9.13
C VAL A 31 -0.04 0.48 9.53
N GLY A 32 0.96 0.18 8.69
CA GLY A 32 1.82 -0.98 8.90
C GLY A 32 2.90 -0.80 9.96
N TYR A 33 3.48 0.39 10.09
CA TYR A 33 4.65 0.61 10.95
C TYR A 33 4.35 1.44 12.21
N MET A 34 3.20 2.09 12.28
CA MET A 34 2.80 2.84 13.47
C MET A 34 1.54 2.25 14.12
N VAL A 35 0.43 2.16 13.38
CA VAL A 35 -0.86 1.78 13.96
C VAL A 35 -0.89 0.31 14.36
N ALA A 36 -0.52 -0.62 13.48
CA ALA A 36 -0.55 -2.04 13.82
C ALA A 36 0.34 -2.39 15.03
N PRO A 37 1.62 -1.95 15.11
CA PRO A 37 2.42 -2.18 16.30
C PRO A 37 1.82 -1.58 17.58
N THR A 38 1.25 -0.37 17.49
CA THR A 38 0.58 0.28 18.63
C THR A 38 -0.60 -0.55 19.13
N LEU A 39 -1.43 -1.08 18.23
CA LEU A 39 -2.57 -1.93 18.61
C LEU A 39 -2.11 -3.18 19.37
N PHE A 40 -1.05 -3.85 18.89
CA PHE A 40 -0.51 -5.04 19.57
C PHE A 40 0.26 -4.74 20.86
N ALA A 41 0.68 -3.51 21.08
CA ALA A 41 1.36 -3.08 22.30
C ALA A 41 0.40 -2.62 23.40
N VAL A 42 -0.71 -1.95 23.02
CA VAL A 42 -1.59 -1.26 23.98
C VAL A 42 -2.85 -2.08 24.32
N LEU A 43 -3.38 -2.86 23.39
CA LEU A 43 -4.61 -3.60 23.64
C LEU A 43 -4.34 -4.86 24.49
N PRO A 44 -5.17 -5.13 25.53
CA PRO A 44 -4.98 -6.30 26.39
C PRO A 44 -5.12 -7.64 25.68
N SER A 45 -6.01 -7.73 24.69
CA SER A 45 -6.24 -8.94 23.88
C SER A 45 -5.57 -8.83 22.52
N ARG A 46 -4.73 -9.83 22.21
CA ARG A 46 -4.09 -9.97 20.89
C ARG A 46 -5.10 -10.27 19.80
N GLU A 47 -6.20 -10.96 20.12
CA GLU A 47 -7.31 -11.23 19.22
C GLU A 47 -8.00 -9.92 18.81
N THR A 48 -8.31 -9.05 19.77
CA THR A 48 -8.89 -7.73 19.50
C THR A 48 -7.96 -6.86 18.66
N ALA A 49 -6.66 -6.83 18.98
CA ALA A 49 -5.67 -6.13 18.18
C ALA A 49 -5.61 -6.66 16.73
N GLY A 50 -5.60 -7.99 16.56
CA GLY A 50 -5.59 -8.64 15.25
C GLY A 50 -6.87 -8.40 14.43
N MET A 51 -8.03 -8.32 15.09
CA MET A 51 -9.30 -7.96 14.45
C MET A 51 -9.26 -6.54 13.89
N ILE A 52 -8.90 -5.56 14.73
CA ILE A 52 -8.83 -4.14 14.32
C ILE A 52 -7.76 -3.96 13.23
N ALA A 53 -6.58 -4.56 13.40
CA ALA A 53 -5.53 -4.53 12.39
C ALA A 53 -6.02 -5.11 11.05
N GLY A 54 -6.76 -6.22 11.07
CA GLY A 54 -7.36 -6.81 9.88
C GLY A 54 -8.30 -5.86 9.13
N HIS A 55 -9.13 -5.10 9.86
CA HIS A 55 -9.98 -4.06 9.25
C HIS A 55 -9.16 -2.92 8.65
N LEU A 56 -8.13 -2.44 9.33
CA LEU A 56 -7.26 -1.39 8.80
C LEU A 56 -6.51 -1.82 7.54
N PHE A 57 -5.97 -3.05 7.53
CA PHE A 57 -5.33 -3.59 6.32
C PHE A 57 -6.32 -3.81 5.18
N ARG A 58 -7.59 -4.13 5.46
CA ARG A 58 -8.65 -4.15 4.43
C ARG A 58 -8.85 -2.78 3.81
N TYR A 59 -8.99 -1.74 4.64
CA TYR A 59 -9.16 -0.37 4.16
C TYR A 59 -7.95 0.09 3.36
N GLU A 60 -6.75 -0.21 3.85
CA GLU A 60 -5.49 0.06 3.15
C GLU A 60 -5.42 -0.66 1.79
N ALA A 61 -5.84 -1.93 1.72
CA ALA A 61 -5.84 -2.68 0.47
C ALA A 61 -6.83 -2.10 -0.55
N ILE A 62 -8.04 -1.70 -0.12
CA ILE A 62 -9.02 -1.06 -0.99
C ILE A 62 -8.53 0.31 -1.47
N LEU A 63 -7.95 1.11 -0.56
CA LEU A 63 -7.33 2.39 -0.88
C LEU A 63 -6.21 2.19 -1.91
N GLY A 64 -5.31 1.23 -1.68
CA GLY A 64 -4.20 0.94 -2.57
C GLY A 64 -4.63 0.48 -3.95
N VAL A 65 -5.65 -0.38 -4.06
CA VAL A 65 -6.22 -0.76 -5.36
C VAL A 65 -6.81 0.45 -6.08
N THR A 66 -7.61 1.26 -5.36
CA THR A 66 -8.27 2.44 -5.93
C THR A 66 -7.23 3.45 -6.43
N VAL A 67 -6.26 3.81 -5.60
CA VAL A 67 -5.19 4.75 -5.93
C VAL A 67 -4.30 4.19 -7.05
N GLY A 68 -3.90 2.91 -6.96
CA GLY A 68 -3.08 2.26 -7.97
C GLY A 68 -3.72 2.26 -9.36
N VAL A 69 -5.01 1.94 -9.46
CA VAL A 69 -5.75 2.00 -10.74
C VAL A 69 -5.79 3.42 -11.28
N LEU A 70 -6.12 4.42 -10.45
CA LEU A 70 -6.13 5.83 -10.86
C LEU A 70 -4.76 6.29 -11.36
N GLN A 71 -3.68 5.93 -10.66
CA GLN A 71 -2.32 6.25 -11.06
C GLN A 71 -1.91 5.55 -12.37
N LEU A 72 -2.30 4.29 -12.59
CA LEU A 72 -2.03 3.59 -13.85
C LEU A 72 -2.74 4.25 -15.04
N VAL A 73 -4.00 4.66 -14.87
CA VAL A 73 -4.75 5.43 -15.88
C VAL A 73 -4.02 6.74 -16.18
N LEU A 74 -3.63 7.47 -15.15
CA LEU A 74 -2.93 8.75 -15.29
C LEU A 74 -1.57 8.61 -15.98
N CYS A 75 -0.79 7.58 -15.62
CA CYS A 75 0.44 7.22 -16.30
C CYS A 75 0.19 6.97 -17.79
N ASN A 76 -0.82 6.17 -18.14
CA ASN A 76 -1.12 5.87 -19.54
C ASN A 76 -1.52 7.11 -20.34
N VAL A 77 -2.34 8.01 -19.75
CA VAL A 77 -2.71 9.29 -20.37
C VAL A 77 -1.48 10.16 -20.61
N LEU A 78 -0.58 10.27 -19.63
CA LEU A 78 0.61 11.12 -19.73
C LEU A 78 1.66 10.56 -20.69
N ILE A 79 1.83 9.24 -20.74
CA ILE A 79 2.68 8.56 -21.73
C ILE A 79 2.19 8.86 -23.15
N ARG A 80 0.87 8.78 -23.40
CA ARG A 80 0.28 9.10 -24.72
C ARG A 80 0.46 10.58 -25.12
N ARG A 81 0.63 11.47 -24.14
CA ARG A 81 0.92 12.90 -24.34
C ARG A 81 2.41 13.21 -24.43
N GLY A 82 3.28 12.20 -24.51
CA GLY A 82 4.72 12.36 -24.71
C GLY A 82 5.57 12.37 -23.43
N ALA A 83 4.97 12.33 -22.23
CA ALA A 83 5.71 12.37 -20.97
C ALA A 83 6.36 11.01 -20.67
N SER A 84 7.57 10.79 -21.19
CA SER A 84 8.27 9.50 -21.19
C SER A 84 8.58 8.97 -19.78
N ARG A 85 8.84 9.86 -18.81
CA ARG A 85 9.10 9.54 -17.39
C ARG A 85 8.03 8.65 -16.76
N TYR A 86 6.76 8.82 -17.15
CA TYR A 86 5.65 8.04 -16.59
C TYR A 86 5.69 6.57 -17.02
N ARG A 87 6.48 6.17 -18.04
CA ARG A 87 6.67 4.75 -18.38
C ARG A 87 7.29 3.98 -17.22
N THR A 88 8.32 4.57 -16.59
CA THR A 88 9.02 3.92 -15.48
C THR A 88 8.22 3.98 -14.19
N LEU A 89 7.55 5.10 -13.91
CA LEU A 89 6.64 5.23 -12.76
C LEU A 89 5.48 4.24 -12.83
N ARG A 90 4.94 3.99 -14.03
CA ARG A 90 3.86 3.01 -14.25
C ARG A 90 4.25 1.60 -13.80
N TRP A 91 5.47 1.16 -14.06
CA TRP A 91 5.93 -0.16 -13.64
C TRP A 91 6.09 -0.28 -12.13
N ILE A 92 6.52 0.80 -11.46
CA ILE A 92 6.57 0.84 -9.99
C ILE A 92 5.16 0.75 -9.40
N VAL A 93 4.22 1.58 -9.91
CA VAL A 93 2.81 1.54 -9.49
C VAL A 93 2.19 0.16 -9.73
N LEU A 94 2.47 -0.47 -10.88
CA LEU A 94 1.98 -1.81 -11.17
C LEU A 94 2.54 -2.84 -10.19
N ALA A 95 3.84 -2.79 -9.89
CA ALA A 95 4.45 -3.69 -8.92
C ALA A 95 3.85 -3.51 -7.51
N MET A 96 3.60 -2.27 -7.08
CA MET A 96 2.90 -1.98 -5.82
C MET A 96 1.48 -2.57 -5.82
N LEU A 97 0.74 -2.41 -6.92
CA LEU A 97 -0.61 -2.97 -7.05
C LEU A 97 -0.61 -4.50 -6.98
N VAL A 98 0.36 -5.15 -7.63
CA VAL A 98 0.54 -6.61 -7.54
C VAL A 98 0.84 -7.04 -6.10
N CYS A 99 1.65 -6.28 -5.35
CA CYS A 99 1.89 -6.56 -3.94
C CYS A 99 0.61 -6.49 -3.10
N VAL A 100 -0.28 -5.50 -3.33
CA VAL A 100 -1.58 -5.43 -2.64
C VAL A 100 -2.46 -6.63 -2.98
N LEU A 101 -2.57 -6.95 -4.27
CA LEU A 101 -3.43 -8.04 -4.74
C LEU A 101 -2.94 -9.39 -4.21
N ALA A 102 -1.65 -9.69 -4.29
CA ALA A 102 -1.08 -10.93 -3.77
C ALA A 102 -1.09 -10.95 -2.23
N GLY A 103 -0.59 -9.88 -1.60
CA GLY A 103 -0.36 -9.81 -0.16
C GLY A 103 -1.62 -9.75 0.69
N TYR A 104 -2.66 -9.03 0.23
CA TYR A 104 -3.95 -8.96 0.92
C TYR A 104 -4.97 -9.89 0.26
N PHE A 105 -5.38 -9.65 -0.98
CA PHE A 105 -6.47 -10.42 -1.57
C PHE A 105 -6.13 -11.89 -1.82
N GLY A 106 -4.85 -12.20 -2.08
CA GLY A 106 -4.35 -13.57 -2.24
C GLY A 106 -4.18 -14.29 -0.91
N LEU A 107 -3.53 -13.69 0.09
CA LEU A 107 -3.16 -14.39 1.33
C LEU A 107 -4.19 -14.26 2.47
N GLN A 108 -4.93 -13.15 2.55
CA GLN A 108 -5.87 -12.88 3.66
C GLN A 108 -6.95 -13.96 3.82
N PRO A 109 -7.59 -14.51 2.76
CA PRO A 109 -8.61 -15.55 2.91
C PRO A 109 -8.09 -16.80 3.62
N PHE A 110 -6.83 -17.17 3.38
CA PHE A 110 -6.20 -18.33 4.03
C PHE A 110 -5.93 -18.07 5.51
N MET A 111 -5.41 -16.89 5.85
CA MET A 111 -5.20 -16.49 7.24
C MET A 111 -6.51 -16.46 8.03
N GLU A 112 -7.57 -15.91 7.44
CA GLU A 112 -8.89 -15.85 8.08
C GLU A 112 -9.49 -17.25 8.26
N GLY A 113 -9.32 -18.14 7.28
CA GLY A 113 -9.73 -19.54 7.40
C GLY A 113 -9.07 -20.26 8.58
N LEU A 114 -7.80 -19.96 8.89
CA LEU A 114 -7.13 -20.52 10.07
C LEU A 114 -7.68 -19.96 11.38
N LYS A 115 -8.03 -18.66 11.42
CA LYS A 115 -8.69 -18.07 12.59
C LYS A 115 -10.05 -18.70 12.85
N VAL A 116 -10.87 -18.90 11.81
CA VAL A 116 -12.18 -19.56 11.94
C VAL A 116 -12.03 -20.99 12.48
N LYS A 117 -11.05 -21.75 11.99
CA LYS A 117 -10.77 -23.09 12.51
C LYS A 117 -10.32 -23.08 13.98
N ALA A 118 -9.51 -22.10 14.38
CA ALA A 118 -9.12 -21.92 15.79
C ALA A 118 -10.33 -21.58 16.68
N GLN A 119 -11.19 -20.67 16.21
CA GLN A 119 -12.42 -20.27 16.90
C GLN A 119 -13.39 -21.44 17.11
N ALA A 120 -13.48 -22.38 16.16
CA ALA A 120 -14.29 -23.60 16.32
C ALA A 120 -13.84 -24.49 17.51
N MET A 121 -12.61 -24.30 18.01
CA MET A 121 -12.08 -24.96 19.21
C MET A 121 -12.14 -24.04 20.45
N ASN A 122 -12.77 -22.87 20.36
CA ASN A 122 -12.77 -21.82 21.39
C ASN A 122 -11.35 -21.31 21.74
N LEU A 123 -10.43 -21.33 20.77
CA LEU A 123 -9.05 -20.88 20.94
C LEU A 123 -8.74 -19.69 20.02
N GLY A 124 -7.81 -18.84 20.45
CA GLY A 124 -7.13 -17.90 19.56
C GLY A 124 -6.19 -18.65 18.61
N VAL A 125 -5.94 -18.09 17.41
CA VAL A 125 -5.03 -18.74 16.44
C VAL A 125 -3.62 -18.98 17.01
N SER A 126 -3.18 -18.11 17.92
CA SER A 126 -1.89 -18.19 18.62
C SER A 126 -1.77 -19.36 19.58
N ASP A 127 -2.90 -19.85 20.11
CA ASP A 127 -2.98 -20.95 21.08
C ASP A 127 -3.48 -22.26 20.43
N SER A 128 -3.78 -22.20 19.14
CA SER A 128 -4.25 -23.34 18.36
C SER A 128 -3.10 -24.10 17.67
N PRO A 129 -3.34 -25.34 17.21
CA PRO A 129 -2.40 -26.06 16.32
C PRO A 129 -2.07 -25.31 15.01
N TYR A 130 -2.87 -24.32 14.62
CA TYR A 130 -2.68 -23.55 13.39
C TYR A 130 -1.70 -22.38 13.53
N LYS A 131 -1.13 -22.14 14.73
CA LYS A 131 -0.19 -21.04 15.01
C LYS A 131 0.95 -20.96 14.00
N SER A 132 1.61 -22.08 13.71
CA SER A 132 2.76 -22.09 12.79
C SER A 132 2.35 -21.74 11.37
N GLN A 133 1.26 -22.31 10.88
CA GLN A 133 0.76 -22.05 9.52
C GLN A 133 0.31 -20.60 9.36
N PHE A 134 -0.37 -20.05 10.38
CA PHE A 134 -0.73 -18.65 10.42
C PHE A 134 0.52 -17.76 10.42
N GLY A 135 1.54 -18.10 11.23
CA GLY A 135 2.81 -17.38 11.27
C GLY A 135 3.53 -17.34 9.92
N THR A 136 3.55 -18.45 9.18
CA THR A 136 4.13 -18.50 7.83
C THR A 136 3.37 -17.59 6.86
N LEU A 137 2.03 -17.71 6.80
CA LEU A 137 1.22 -16.85 5.92
C LEU A 137 1.35 -15.37 6.27
N HIS A 138 1.36 -15.05 7.56
CA HIS A 138 1.58 -13.70 8.05
C HIS A 138 2.96 -13.17 7.62
N GLY A 139 4.02 -13.95 7.81
CA GLY A 139 5.38 -13.59 7.38
C GLY A 139 5.49 -13.35 5.87
N VAL A 140 4.86 -14.18 5.04
CA VAL A 140 4.83 -13.96 3.58
C VAL A 140 4.06 -12.67 3.25
N SER A 141 2.93 -12.41 3.89
CA SER A 141 2.18 -11.15 3.71
C SER A 141 3.03 -9.94 4.14
N SER A 142 3.78 -10.04 5.24
CA SER A 142 4.72 -9.01 5.69
C SER A 142 5.81 -8.71 4.66
N VAL A 143 6.32 -9.71 3.95
CA VAL A 143 7.29 -9.50 2.85
C VAL A 143 6.67 -8.71 1.71
N PHE A 144 5.44 -9.05 1.28
CA PHE A 144 4.73 -8.24 0.27
C PHE A 144 4.52 -6.81 0.75
N TYR A 145 4.15 -6.63 2.01
CA TYR A 145 3.96 -5.31 2.61
C TYR A 145 5.26 -4.49 2.66
N LEU A 146 6.37 -5.12 3.02
CA LEU A 146 7.70 -4.50 3.02
C LEU A 146 8.13 -4.09 1.61
N LEU A 147 8.03 -5.00 0.64
CA LEU A 147 8.35 -4.70 -0.76
C LEU A 147 7.49 -3.55 -1.29
N GLN A 148 6.18 -3.57 -1.02
CA GLN A 148 5.29 -2.47 -1.37
C GLN A 148 5.73 -1.15 -0.71
N SER A 149 6.16 -1.18 0.55
CA SER A 149 6.62 0.00 1.30
C SER A 149 7.89 0.61 0.69
N LEU A 150 8.83 -0.24 0.27
CA LEU A 150 10.05 0.19 -0.41
C LEU A 150 9.75 0.75 -1.80
N LEU A 151 8.85 0.10 -2.55
CA LEU A 151 8.40 0.61 -3.85
C LEU A 151 7.67 1.96 -3.72
N ALA A 152 6.87 2.16 -2.67
CA ALA A 152 6.23 3.44 -2.37
C ALA A 152 7.27 4.53 -2.10
N LEU A 153 8.34 4.22 -1.36
CA LEU A 153 9.44 5.15 -1.11
C LEU A 153 10.13 5.55 -2.42
N VAL A 154 10.44 4.56 -3.26
CA VAL A 154 11.03 4.80 -4.59
C VAL A 154 10.08 5.61 -5.47
N LEU A 155 8.77 5.35 -5.42
CA LEU A 155 7.78 6.10 -6.16
C LEU A 155 7.73 7.57 -5.72
N VAL A 156 7.68 7.83 -4.41
CA VAL A 156 7.73 9.19 -3.83
C VAL A 156 8.98 9.91 -4.30
N TRP A 157 10.15 9.29 -4.14
CA TRP A 157 11.45 9.86 -4.52
C TRP A 157 11.51 10.20 -6.02
N ARG A 158 11.09 9.26 -6.86
CA ARG A 158 11.14 9.43 -8.31
C ARG A 158 10.04 10.32 -8.86
N ALA A 159 8.91 10.46 -8.18
CA ALA A 159 7.84 11.34 -8.61
C ALA A 159 8.12 12.81 -8.21
N SER A 160 8.79 13.04 -7.08
CA SER A 160 9.13 14.39 -6.60
C SER A 160 10.36 15.01 -7.26
N ALA A 161 11.21 14.21 -7.92
CA ALA A 161 12.40 14.72 -8.60
C ALA A 161 12.07 15.81 -9.64
N PRO A 162 12.85 16.91 -9.73
CA PRO A 162 12.66 17.94 -10.74
C PRO A 162 12.61 17.35 -12.16
N ARG A 163 11.87 17.98 -13.07
CA ARG A 163 11.94 17.61 -14.48
C ARG A 163 13.31 18.00 -15.02
N THR A 164 14.05 17.03 -15.56
CA THR A 164 15.28 17.33 -16.31
C THR A 164 14.91 17.91 -17.67
N ALA A 165 15.69 18.87 -18.17
CA ALA A 165 15.50 19.41 -19.51
C ALA A 165 15.58 18.28 -20.54
N GLY A 166 14.47 17.98 -21.22
CA GLY A 166 14.38 16.92 -22.23
C GLY A 166 13.30 15.85 -21.98
N GLU A 167 12.57 15.89 -20.85
CA GLU A 167 11.41 15.01 -20.56
C GLU A 167 10.03 15.63 -20.86
#